data_AF-A0A8E2AGG1-F1
#
_entry.id   AF-A0A8E2AGG1-F1
#
_cell.length_a   1.000
_cell.length_b   1.000
_cell.length_c   1.000
_cell.angle_alpha   90.00
_cell.angle_beta   90.00
_cell.angle_gamma   90.00
#
_symmetry.space_group_name_H-M   'P 1'
#
loop_
_entity.id
_entity.type
_entity.pdbx_description
1 polymer ?
#
loop_
_entity_poly.entity_id
_entity_poly.type
_entity_poly.pdbx_seq_one_letter_code
_entity_poly.pdbx_strand_id
1 'polypeptide(L)'
;LTMRWVPGHSDIHGNEMADIHAKRAAAGESSDKSCLPPGLLKKGLPSSCSSTKQTFATRLKAHAREQWTQSPRYARLRTIDPTLPSPAYGKLIE
;
A
#
# COMPACT_ATOMS: atom_id res chain seq x y z
N LEU A 1 11.23 33.48 10.27
CA LEU A 1 11.36 32.19 9.54
C LEU A 1 11.22 32.49 8.05
N THR A 2 12.12 32.00 7.20
CA THR A 2 11.99 32.14 5.74
C THR A 2 11.76 30.76 5.13
N MET A 3 10.65 30.56 4.43
CA MET A 3 10.39 29.35 3.67
C MET A 3 10.93 29.50 2.25
N ARG A 4 11.52 28.43 1.71
CA ARG A 4 12.03 28.38 0.34
C ARG A 4 11.54 27.09 -0.32
N TRP A 5 11.04 27.23 -1.54
CA TRP A 5 10.72 26.09 -2.38
C TRP A 5 12.00 25.59 -3.05
N VAL A 6 12.18 24.28 -3.06
CA VAL A 6 13.31 23.60 -3.68
C VAL A 6 12.78 22.53 -4.64
N PRO A 7 13.40 22.35 -5.81
CA PRO A 7 12.98 21.33 -6.75
C PRO A 7 13.22 19.93 -6.18
N GLY A 8 12.28 19.03 -6.47
CA GLY A 8 12.43 17.60 -6.15
C GLY A 8 13.49 16.94 -7.03
N HIS A 9 14.09 15.86 -6.54
CA HIS A 9 15.04 15.03 -7.31
C HIS A 9 16.20 15.83 -7.96
N SER A 10 16.68 16.86 -7.26
CA SER A 10 17.77 17.73 -7.73
C SER A 10 19.02 17.63 -6.86
N ASP A 11 19.22 16.48 -6.21
CA ASP A 11 20.39 16.16 -5.39
C ASP A 11 20.72 17.17 -4.27
N ILE A 12 19.70 17.87 -3.78
CA ILE A 12 19.83 18.78 -2.64
C ILE A 12 19.89 17.94 -1.37
N HIS A 13 21.10 17.71 -0.88
CA HIS A 13 21.39 16.82 0.25
C HIS A 13 20.37 16.89 1.40
N GLY A 14 20.02 18.09 1.89
CA GLY A 14 19.05 18.24 2.98
C GLY A 14 17.63 17.79 2.63
N ASN A 15 17.19 18.04 1.39
CA ASN A 15 15.89 17.59 0.89
C ASN A 15 15.86 16.07 0.67
N GLU A 16 16.95 15.49 0.17
CA GLU A 16 17.07 14.04 -0.01
C GLU A 16 17.08 13.29 1.31
N MET A 17 17.84 13.79 2.30
CA MET A 17 17.83 13.21 3.64
C MET A 17 16.43 13.27 4.25
N ALA A 18 15.72 14.39 4.09
CA ALA A 18 14.33 14.49 4.52
C ALA A 18 13.42 13.46 3.84
N ASP A 19 13.54 13.27 2.51
CA ASP A 19 12.77 12.28 1.76
C ASP A 19 13.09 10.83 2.19
N ILE A 20 14.36 10.50 2.42
CA ILE A 20 14.79 9.19 2.93
C ILE A 20 14.14 8.91 4.30
N HIS A 21 14.21 9.86 5.23
CA HIS A 21 13.61 9.70 6.55
C HIS A 21 12.08 9.64 6.48
N ALA A 22 11.45 10.41 5.58
CA ALA A 22 10.01 10.34 5.34
C ALA A 22 9.59 8.97 4.81
N LYS A 23 10.35 8.37 3.88
CA LYS A 23 10.10 7.01 3.36
C LYS A 23 10.25 5.94 4.44
N ARG A 24 11.29 6.02 5.28
CA ARG A 24 11.47 5.11 6.44
C ARG A 24 10.30 5.22 7.42
N ALA A 25 9.88 6.45 7.73
CA ALA A 25 8.70 6.69 8.55
C ALA A 25 7.41 6.11 7.96
N ALA A 26 7.21 6.24 6.65
CA ALA A 26 6.09 5.62 5.95
C ALA A 26 6.15 4.08 5.95
N ALA A 27 7.35 3.49 6.02
CA ALA A 27 7.55 2.05 6.16
C ALA A 27 7.34 1.54 7.60
N GLY A 28 7.14 2.43 8.57
CA GLY A 28 6.86 2.10 9.97
C GLY A 28 8.03 2.36 10.92
N GLU A 29 9.17 2.85 10.44
CA GLU A 29 10.29 3.24 11.30
C GLU A 29 10.01 4.61 11.96
N SER A 30 9.86 4.65 13.28
CA SER A 30 9.68 5.90 14.01
C SER A 30 10.74 6.06 15.09
N SER A 31 11.18 7.29 15.30
CA SER A 31 11.89 7.64 16.54
C SER A 31 10.96 7.53 17.75
N ASP A 32 11.54 7.57 18.94
CA ASP A 32 10.77 7.66 20.18
C ASP A 32 9.82 8.86 20.17
N LYS A 33 8.63 8.66 20.73
CA LYS A 33 7.57 9.69 20.74
C LYS A 33 7.98 10.97 21.48
N SER A 34 8.90 10.86 22.44
CA SER A 34 9.47 12.00 23.16
C SER A 34 10.39 12.87 22.30
N CYS A 35 10.98 12.29 21.26
CA CYS A 35 11.86 12.97 20.31
C CYS A 35 11.09 13.59 19.13
N LEU A 36 9.79 13.28 18.98
CA LEU A 36 8.97 13.82 17.91
C LEU A 36 8.44 15.22 18.27
N PRO A 37 8.35 16.14 17.28
CA PRO A 37 7.77 17.47 17.50
C PRO A 37 6.35 17.38 18.09
N PRO A 38 6.08 18.08 19.21
CA PRO A 38 4.78 18.00 19.85
C PRO A 38 3.70 18.63 18.95
N GLY A 39 2.59 17.90 18.76
CA GLY A 39 1.35 18.44 18.17
C GLY A 39 1.14 18.12 16.69
N LEU A 40 2.18 17.80 15.91
CA LEU A 40 2.02 17.57 14.47
C LEU A 40 1.40 16.21 14.12
N LEU A 41 1.57 15.20 14.98
CA LEU A 41 1.23 13.79 14.66
C LEU A 41 0.63 13.00 15.85
N LYS A 42 0.11 13.68 16.89
CA LYS A 42 -0.44 12.97 18.08
C LYS A 42 -1.75 12.22 17.79
N LYS A 43 -2.47 12.61 16.74
CA LYS A 43 -3.64 11.90 16.23
C LYS A 43 -3.23 11.22 14.93
N GLY A 44 -3.58 9.95 14.77
CA GLY A 44 -3.36 9.24 13.50
C GLY A 44 -4.02 10.00 12.36
N LEU A 45 -3.32 10.11 11.23
CA LEU A 45 -3.90 10.69 10.02
C LEU A 45 -5.11 9.85 9.59
N PRO A 46 -6.17 10.48 9.05
CA PRO A 46 -7.26 9.72 8.46
C PRO A 46 -6.73 8.87 7.30
N SER A 47 -7.30 7.69 7.10
CA SER A 47 -6.96 6.86 5.95
C SER A 47 -7.33 7.61 4.66
N SER A 48 -6.39 7.62 3.70
CA SER A 48 -6.70 8.19 2.39
C SER A 48 -7.75 7.33 1.67
N CYS A 49 -8.54 7.95 0.79
CA CYS A 49 -9.51 7.23 -0.03
C CYS A 49 -8.85 6.08 -0.82
N SER A 50 -7.65 6.32 -1.36
CA SER A 50 -6.85 5.30 -2.07
C SER A 50 -6.46 4.14 -1.17
N SER A 51 -5.98 4.40 0.06
CA SER A 51 -5.62 3.36 1.02
C SER A 51 -6.83 2.49 1.39
N THR A 52 -7.99 3.11 1.62
CA THR A 52 -9.24 2.40 1.91
C THR A 52 -9.68 1.53 0.74
N LYS A 53 -9.65 2.06 -0.50
CA LYS A 53 -9.98 1.31 -1.72
C LYS A 53 -9.05 0.12 -1.93
N GLN A 54 -7.74 0.32 -1.78
CA GLN A 54 -6.75 -0.77 -1.91
C GLN A 54 -6.96 -1.86 -0.86
N THR A 55 -7.21 -1.47 0.39
CA THR A 55 -7.49 -2.42 1.47
C THR A 55 -8.74 -3.24 1.18
N PHE A 56 -9.81 -2.59 0.72
CA PHE A 56 -11.04 -3.27 0.33
C PHE A 56 -10.83 -4.22 -0.86
N ALA A 57 -10.14 -3.76 -1.92
CA ALA A 57 -9.83 -4.58 -3.09
C ALA A 57 -9.00 -5.81 -2.73
N THR A 58 -8.02 -5.67 -1.84
CA THR A 58 -7.21 -6.80 -1.34
C THR A 58 -8.07 -7.83 -0.61
N ARG A 59 -8.98 -7.37 0.28
CA ARG A 59 -9.93 -8.26 0.97
C ARG A 59 -10.86 -8.96 -0.02
N LEU A 60 -11.36 -8.23 -1.01
CA LEU A 60 -12.24 -8.78 -2.04
C LEU A 60 -11.54 -9.88 -2.86
N LYS A 61 -10.29 -9.66 -3.28
CA LYS A 61 -9.49 -10.67 -3.98
C LYS A 61 -9.25 -11.93 -3.15
N ALA A 62 -8.95 -11.76 -1.85
CA ALA A 62 -8.78 -12.89 -0.94
C ALA A 62 -10.08 -13.72 -0.82
N HIS A 63 -11.21 -13.04 -0.64
CA HIS A 63 -12.50 -13.70 -0.54
C HIS A 63 -12.93 -14.39 -1.84
N ALA A 64 -12.71 -13.75 -2.99
CA ALA A 64 -12.97 -14.35 -4.30
C ALA A 64 -12.12 -15.62 -4.51
N ARG A 65 -10.86 -15.62 -4.08
CA ARG A 65 -10.00 -16.80 -4.12
C ARG A 65 -10.52 -17.92 -3.23
N GLU A 66 -10.91 -17.60 -2.00
CA GLU A 66 -11.49 -18.57 -1.06
C GLU A 66 -12.75 -19.21 -1.66
N GLN A 67 -13.71 -18.40 -2.11
CA GLN A 67 -14.94 -18.89 -2.75
C GLN A 67 -14.63 -19.76 -3.97
N TRP A 68 -13.67 -19.35 -4.81
CA TRP A 68 -13.24 -20.14 -5.96
C TRP A 68 -12.74 -21.51 -5.54
N THR A 69 -11.83 -21.58 -4.56
CA THR A 69 -11.24 -22.84 -4.09
C THR A 69 -12.26 -23.81 -3.48
N GLN A 70 -13.37 -23.29 -2.93
CA GLN A 70 -14.46 -24.09 -2.39
C GLN A 70 -15.44 -24.57 -3.47
N SER A 71 -15.36 -24.04 -4.69
CA SER A 71 -16.29 -24.41 -5.76
C SER A 71 -16.00 -25.80 -6.34
N PRO A 72 -17.02 -26.57 -6.77
CA PRO A 72 -16.82 -27.84 -7.46
C PRO A 72 -15.99 -27.72 -8.75
N ARG A 73 -16.04 -26.54 -9.38
CA ARG A 73 -15.31 -26.22 -10.62
C ARG A 73 -13.80 -26.17 -10.38
N TYR A 74 -13.37 -25.71 -9.21
CA TYR A 74 -11.96 -25.66 -8.85
C TYR A 74 -11.29 -27.03 -8.91
N ALA A 75 -11.97 -28.08 -8.41
CA ALA A 75 -11.42 -29.44 -8.44
C ALA A 75 -11.04 -29.91 -9.85
N ARG A 76 -11.84 -29.53 -10.86
CA ARG A 76 -11.58 -29.85 -12.27
C ARG A 76 -10.49 -28.95 -12.86
N LEU A 77 -10.66 -27.64 -12.67
CA LEU A 77 -9.83 -26.63 -13.34
C LEU A 77 -8.43 -26.47 -12.74
N ARG A 78 -8.21 -26.86 -11.48
CA ARG A 78 -6.88 -26.82 -10.82
C ARG A 78 -5.84 -27.65 -11.58
N THR A 79 -6.26 -28.71 -12.26
CA THR A 79 -5.35 -29.56 -13.06
C THR A 79 -4.87 -28.87 -14.35
N ILE A 80 -5.67 -27.94 -14.88
CA ILE A 80 -5.38 -27.19 -16.11
C ILE A 80 -4.58 -25.93 -15.78
N ASP A 81 -5.05 -25.15 -14.81
CA ASP A 81 -4.37 -23.95 -14.34
C ASP A 81 -4.55 -23.78 -12.82
N PRO A 82 -3.51 -24.03 -12.02
CA PRO A 82 -3.57 -23.89 -10.57
C PRO A 82 -3.62 -22.42 -10.11
N THR A 83 -3.35 -21.46 -11.00
CA THR A 83 -3.38 -20.03 -10.71
C THR A 83 -4.77 -19.41 -10.84
N LEU A 84 -5.79 -20.21 -11.19
CA LEU A 84 -7.16 -19.73 -11.32
C LEU A 84 -7.76 -19.23 -10.00
N PRO A 85 -8.57 -18.14 -10.03
CA PRO A 85 -8.81 -17.29 -11.19
C PRO A 85 -7.55 -16.43 -11.46
N SER A 86 -6.94 -16.63 -12.62
CA SER A 86 -5.62 -16.08 -12.90
C SER A 86 -5.75 -14.59 -13.21
N PRO A 87 -4.70 -13.78 -12.99
CA PRO A 87 -4.71 -12.38 -13.37
C PRO A 87 -5.00 -12.17 -14.86
N ALA A 88 -4.60 -13.13 -15.72
CA ALA A 88 -4.90 -13.12 -17.14
C ALA A 88 -6.40 -13.32 -17.42
N TYR A 89 -7.05 -14.26 -16.71
CA TYR A 89 -8.49 -14.46 -16.83
C TYR A 89 -9.29 -13.25 -16.34
N GLY A 90 -8.87 -12.61 -15.24
CA GLY A 90 -9.50 -11.38 -14.75
C GLY A 90 -9.46 -10.24 -15.77
N LYS A 91 -8.33 -10.07 -16.47
CA LYS A 91 -8.17 -9.07 -17.54
C LYS A 91 -9.02 -9.34 -18.79
N LEU A 92 -9.51 -10.57 -18.98
CA LEU A 92 -10.37 -10.91 -20.13
C LEU A 92 -11.86 -10.62 -19.85
N ILE A 93 -12.22 -10.39 -18.59
CA ILE A 93 -13.61 -10.13 -18.16
C ILE A 93 -13.86 -8.63 -17.92
N GLU A 94 -12.81 -7.84 -17.66
CA GLU A 94 -12.85 -6.37 -17.67
C GLU A 94 -12.86 -5.83 -19.11
#